data_AF-A0A086YME0-F1
#
_entry.id   AF-A0A086YME0-F1
#
_cell.length_a   1.000
_cell.length_b   1.000
_cell.length_c   1.000
_cell.angle_alpha   90.00
_cell.angle_beta   90.00
_cell.angle_gamma   90.00
#
_symmetry.space_group_name_H-M   'P 1'
#
loop_
_entity.id
_entity.type
_entity.pdbx_description
1 polymer ?
#
loop_
_entity_poly.entity_id
_entity_poly.type
_entity_poly.pdbx_seq_one_letter_code
_entity_poly.pdbx_strand_id
1 'polypeptide(L)'
;MKKRFKITTLMLLVLLCLFCFVSACMAQEKHEGIIVIKVKQQEMALTAKVGKTNTILNGEIVYKISETKKGIVYELNSLNMTGTSINVKDGASGPISIILKPKTARSTYDQRKRIIQSEFLATVHYPLIDRFKGYINPKEGERELDEFRSYTETFSGSLICALDESPLMGKTGKIKAATVTIKMEVKEAVLDEILSVSGKITVPDIQVVFPPFYFKKVINIQPVFVRYTPDTGCFGGTTTATTGGSYNTLKDKAIEMWNRCCLGLNFLPPTYYNGQRNSDKK
;
A
#
# COMPACT_ATOMS: atom_id res chain seq x y z
N MET A 1 -29.21 55.56 -45.22
CA MET A 1 -29.09 55.39 -43.75
C MET A 1 -29.40 53.98 -43.21
N LYS A 2 -30.04 53.05 -43.94
CA LYS A 2 -30.42 51.71 -43.40
C LYS A 2 -29.31 50.63 -43.31
N LYS A 3 -28.13 50.82 -43.92
CA LYS A 3 -27.05 49.80 -43.92
C LYS A 3 -26.14 49.81 -42.68
N ARG A 4 -26.01 50.95 -41.97
CA ARG A 4 -25.10 51.05 -40.80
C ARG A 4 -25.66 50.42 -39.53
N PHE A 5 -26.98 50.21 -39.44
CA PHE A 5 -27.63 49.66 -38.24
C PHE A 5 -27.52 48.14 -38.10
N LYS A 6 -27.30 47.40 -39.20
CA LYS A 6 -27.18 45.93 -39.20
C LYS A 6 -25.80 45.41 -38.78
N ILE A 7 -24.75 46.22 -38.98
CA ILE A 7 -23.36 45.79 -38.69
C ILE A 7 -23.07 45.84 -37.19
N THR A 8 -23.60 46.84 -36.49
CA THR A 8 -23.45 46.99 -35.04
C THR A 8 -24.17 45.91 -34.24
N THR A 9 -25.36 45.48 -34.68
CA THR A 9 -26.09 44.37 -34.01
C THR A 9 -25.43 43.01 -34.23
N LEU A 10 -24.89 42.77 -35.43
CA LEU A 10 -24.18 41.52 -35.73
C LEU A 10 -22.87 41.40 -34.94
N MET A 11 -22.10 42.51 -34.83
CA MET A 11 -20.88 42.52 -34.02
C MET A 11 -21.17 42.35 -32.52
N LEU A 12 -22.24 42.94 -32.00
CA LEU A 12 -22.63 42.77 -30.60
C LEU A 12 -23.03 41.31 -30.29
N LEU A 13 -23.73 40.65 -31.22
CA LEU A 13 -24.12 39.24 -31.07
C LEU A 13 -22.91 38.30 -31.14
N VAL A 14 -21.96 38.58 -32.03
CA VAL A 14 -20.70 37.81 -32.13
C VAL A 14 -19.84 38.02 -30.88
N LEU A 15 -19.77 39.23 -30.33
CA LEU A 15 -19.09 39.49 -29.06
C LEU A 15 -19.77 38.78 -27.89
N LEU A 16 -21.11 38.77 -27.83
CA LEU A 16 -21.86 38.08 -26.78
C LEU A 16 -21.66 36.56 -26.86
N CYS A 17 -21.66 35.99 -28.07
CA CYS A 17 -21.35 34.58 -28.29
C CYS A 17 -19.90 34.26 -27.89
N LEU A 18 -18.93 35.12 -28.22
CA LEU A 18 -17.54 34.96 -27.78
C LEU A 18 -17.39 35.02 -26.25
N PHE A 19 -18.12 35.90 -25.57
CA PHE A 19 -18.15 35.94 -24.09
C PHE A 19 -18.83 34.70 -23.48
N CYS A 20 -19.87 34.14 -24.11
CA CYS A 20 -20.49 32.89 -23.67
C CYS A 20 -19.60 31.66 -23.90
N PHE A 21 -18.74 31.66 -24.93
CA PHE A 21 -17.80 30.55 -25.18
C PHE A 21 -16.56 30.59 -24.26
N VAL A 22 -16.08 31.77 -23.86
CA VAL A 22 -14.92 31.88 -22.96
C VAL A 22 -15.26 31.48 -21.52
N SER A 23 -16.50 31.66 -21.06
CA SER A 23 -16.93 31.19 -19.73
C SER A 23 -17.25 29.69 -19.64
N ALA A 24 -17.34 28.97 -20.76
CA ALA A 24 -17.67 27.53 -20.75
C ALA A 24 -16.48 26.59 -20.56
N CYS A 25 -15.24 27.11 -20.52
CA CYS A 25 -14.03 26.29 -20.42
C CYS A 25 -13.11 26.66 -19.26
N MET A 26 -13.65 27.22 -18.17
CA MET A 26 -13.00 27.09 -16.86
C MET A 26 -13.43 25.74 -16.29
N ALA A 27 -12.79 24.67 -16.78
CA ALA A 27 -12.81 23.40 -16.08
C ALA A 27 -12.20 23.67 -14.70
N GLN A 28 -13.05 23.79 -13.69
CA GLN A 28 -12.65 23.94 -12.29
C GLN A 28 -11.60 22.87 -11.99
N GLU A 29 -10.33 23.28 -11.81
CA GLU A 29 -9.24 22.36 -11.55
C GLU A 29 -9.60 21.54 -10.32
N LYS A 30 -9.77 20.23 -10.50
CA LYS A 30 -9.96 19.33 -9.37
C LYS A 30 -8.67 19.30 -8.58
N HIS A 31 -8.67 19.96 -7.43
CA HIS A 31 -7.56 19.87 -6.50
C HIS A 31 -7.58 18.49 -5.83
N GLU A 32 -6.67 17.61 -6.28
CA GLU A 32 -6.36 16.37 -5.60
C GLU A 32 -5.09 16.54 -4.77
N GLY A 33 -5.06 15.93 -3.59
CA GLY A 33 -3.91 15.97 -2.69
C GLY A 33 -3.88 14.75 -1.77
N ILE A 34 -2.90 14.74 -0.87
CA ILE A 34 -2.76 13.70 0.15
C ILE A 34 -2.51 14.31 1.53
N ILE A 35 -3.07 13.67 2.55
CA ILE A 35 -2.66 13.83 3.95
C ILE A 35 -1.79 12.64 4.33
N VAL A 36 -0.64 12.92 4.93
CA VAL A 36 0.30 11.91 5.42
C VAL A 36 0.45 12.05 6.92
N ILE A 37 -0.07 11.08 7.66
CA ILE A 37 0.04 10.99 9.12
C ILE A 37 1.16 9.99 9.43
N LYS A 38 2.28 10.48 9.97
CA LYS A 38 3.41 9.63 10.37
C LYS A 38 3.25 9.20 11.83
N VAL A 39 3.22 7.89 12.06
CA VAL A 39 3.15 7.28 13.38
C VAL A 39 4.57 6.88 13.78
N LYS A 40 5.05 7.36 14.94
CA LYS A 40 6.38 7.05 15.47
C LYS A 40 6.28 6.62 16.91
N GLN A 41 6.82 5.43 17.22
CA GLN A 41 6.91 4.88 18.56
C GLN A 41 5.61 4.95 19.37
N GLN A 42 4.48 4.64 18.73
CA GLN A 42 3.19 4.72 19.38
C GLN A 42 2.83 3.38 20.02
N GLU A 43 2.57 3.41 21.33
CA GLU A 43 2.07 2.24 22.04
C GLU A 43 0.62 1.94 21.62
N MET A 44 0.35 0.67 21.31
CA MET A 44 -0.95 0.15 20.92
C MET A 44 -1.24 -1.11 21.71
N ALA A 45 -2.48 -1.24 22.18
CA ALA A 45 -2.95 -2.42 22.87
C ALA A 45 -3.23 -3.54 21.87
N LEU A 46 -2.78 -4.74 22.19
CA LEU A 46 -2.94 -5.93 21.39
C LEU A 46 -3.50 -7.05 22.27
N THR A 47 -4.54 -7.73 21.79
CA THR A 47 -5.05 -8.94 22.45
C THR A 47 -4.51 -10.14 21.70
N ALA A 48 -3.62 -10.91 22.35
CA ALA A 48 -3.15 -12.19 21.86
C ALA A 48 -3.90 -13.31 22.59
N LYS A 49 -3.79 -14.56 22.11
CA LYS A 49 -4.37 -15.73 22.79
C LYS A 49 -3.92 -15.87 24.25
N VAL A 50 -2.68 -15.49 24.55
CA VAL A 50 -2.10 -15.54 25.89
C VAL A 50 -2.55 -14.40 26.80
N GLY A 51 -3.26 -13.40 26.26
CA GLY A 51 -3.75 -12.25 27.00
C GLY A 51 -3.45 -10.92 26.32
N LYS A 52 -3.69 -9.84 27.07
CA LYS A 52 -3.44 -8.47 26.59
C LYS A 52 -1.98 -8.11 26.76
N THR A 53 -1.43 -7.45 25.75
CA THR A 53 -0.06 -6.94 25.72
C THR A 53 -0.04 -5.64 24.92
N ASN A 54 1.12 -4.99 24.86
CA ASN A 54 1.31 -3.78 24.08
C ASN A 54 2.40 -4.00 23.03
N THR A 55 2.24 -3.32 21.89
CA THR A 55 3.26 -3.24 20.84
C THR A 55 3.54 -1.78 20.52
N ILE A 56 4.78 -1.48 20.16
CA ILE A 56 5.19 -0.14 19.74
C ILE A 56 5.11 -0.09 18.21
N LEU A 57 4.13 0.65 17.67
CA LEU A 57 3.93 0.83 16.24
C LEU A 57 4.72 2.02 15.69
N ASN A 58 5.27 1.81 14.50
CA ASN A 58 5.79 2.84 13.61
C ASN A 58 5.15 2.70 12.24
N GLY A 59 4.97 3.78 11.50
CA GLY A 59 4.41 3.70 10.16
C GLY A 59 3.73 4.96 9.68
N GLU A 60 2.76 4.79 8.80
CA GLU A 60 2.03 5.88 8.17
C GLU A 60 0.58 5.52 7.84
N ILE A 61 -0.24 6.56 7.82
CA ILE A 61 -1.64 6.53 7.39
C ILE A 61 -1.78 7.64 6.35
N VAL A 62 -2.22 7.29 5.14
CA VAL A 62 -2.33 8.22 4.03
C VAL A 62 -3.76 8.29 3.55
N TYR A 63 -4.31 9.50 3.56
CA TYR A 63 -5.59 9.80 2.96
C TYR A 63 -5.39 10.52 1.64
N LYS A 64 -6.04 10.05 0.57
CA LYS A 64 -6.27 10.88 -0.61
C LYS A 64 -7.37 11.89 -0.26
N ILE A 65 -7.16 13.14 -0.66
CA ILE A 65 -8.14 14.21 -0.52
C ILE A 65 -8.53 14.66 -1.92
N SER A 66 -9.81 14.90 -2.15
CA SER A 66 -10.29 15.43 -3.42
C SER A 66 -11.51 16.33 -3.20
N GLU A 67 -11.59 17.39 -3.98
CA GLU A 67 -12.76 18.26 -4.00
C GLU A 67 -13.83 17.69 -4.94
N THR A 68 -15.07 17.63 -4.47
CA THR A 68 -16.24 17.20 -5.25
C THR A 68 -17.34 18.25 -5.17
N LYS A 69 -18.35 18.14 -6.05
CA LYS A 69 -19.54 19.01 -6.00
C LYS A 69 -20.27 18.97 -4.65
N LYS A 70 -20.08 17.90 -3.86
CA LYS A 70 -20.71 17.71 -2.54
C LYS A 70 -19.80 18.12 -1.38
N GLY A 71 -18.60 18.65 -1.66
CA GLY A 71 -17.59 19.00 -0.67
C GLY A 71 -16.34 18.15 -0.76
N ILE A 72 -15.52 18.20 0.29
CA ILE A 72 -14.24 17.49 0.38
C ILE A 72 -14.49 16.01 0.70
N VAL A 73 -13.85 15.13 -0.07
CA VAL A 73 -13.86 13.69 0.16
C VAL A 73 -12.46 13.25 0.58
N TYR A 74 -12.43 12.37 1.58
CA TYR A 74 -11.23 11.68 2.03
C TYR A 74 -11.37 10.20 1.73
N GLU A 75 -10.33 9.57 1.21
CA GLU A 75 -10.26 8.14 0.96
C GLU A 75 -8.99 7.58 1.59
N LEU A 76 -9.12 6.59 2.47
CA LEU A 76 -7.96 5.91 3.04
C LEU A 76 -7.23 5.16 1.93
N ASN A 77 -6.09 5.70 1.51
CA ASN A 77 -5.30 5.20 0.38
C ASN A 77 -4.20 4.23 0.83
N SER A 78 -3.63 4.45 2.01
CA SER A 78 -2.60 3.59 2.59
C SER A 78 -2.72 3.51 4.11
N LEU A 79 -2.56 2.31 4.65
CA LEU A 79 -2.27 2.05 6.05
C LEU A 79 -1.05 1.13 6.05
N ASN A 80 0.05 1.55 6.66
CA ASN A 80 1.24 0.72 6.74
C ASN A 80 1.89 0.91 8.10
N MET A 81 1.84 -0.10 8.94
CA MET A 81 2.38 -0.06 10.28
C MET A 81 3.26 -1.29 10.54
N THR A 82 4.30 -1.10 11.33
CA THR A 82 5.16 -2.16 11.86
C THR A 82 5.28 -2.01 13.36
N GLY A 83 4.96 -3.07 14.08
CA GLY A 83 5.03 -3.20 15.52
C GLY A 83 6.22 -4.03 15.98
N THR A 84 6.61 -3.81 17.24
CA THR A 84 7.57 -4.67 17.93
C THR A 84 7.00 -6.07 18.17
N SER A 85 7.91 -7.03 18.31
CA SER A 85 7.55 -8.41 18.67
C SER A 85 6.81 -8.45 20.01
N ILE A 86 5.81 -9.31 20.07
CA ILE A 86 5.11 -9.68 21.31
C ILE A 86 5.38 -11.16 21.65
N ASN A 87 5.24 -11.50 22.92
CA ASN A 87 5.27 -12.89 23.37
C ASN A 87 3.89 -13.53 23.19
N VAL A 88 3.87 -14.69 22.55
CA VAL A 88 2.68 -15.53 22.40
C VAL A 88 2.99 -16.95 22.92
N LYS A 89 2.02 -17.86 22.85
CA LYS A 89 2.14 -19.18 23.48
C LYS A 89 3.34 -19.96 22.94
N ASP A 90 3.53 -19.91 21.63
CA ASP A 90 4.57 -20.65 20.92
C ASP A 90 5.86 -19.84 20.73
N GLY A 91 6.08 -18.82 21.57
CA GLY A 91 7.28 -17.99 21.61
C GLY A 91 7.06 -16.58 21.09
N ALA A 92 8.14 -15.91 20.69
CA ALA A 92 8.06 -14.56 20.16
C ALA A 92 7.45 -14.54 18.75
N SER A 93 6.45 -13.69 18.54
CA SER A 93 5.79 -13.47 17.24
C SER A 93 6.74 -12.95 16.15
N GLY A 94 7.79 -12.22 16.54
CA GLY A 94 8.58 -11.37 15.64
C GLY A 94 7.86 -10.05 15.33
N PRO A 95 8.48 -9.13 14.57
CA PRO A 95 7.86 -7.86 14.22
C PRO A 95 6.51 -8.04 13.51
N ILE A 96 5.50 -7.30 13.95
CA ILE A 96 4.13 -7.39 13.41
C ILE A 96 3.99 -6.36 12.29
N SER A 97 3.55 -6.76 11.11
CA SER A 97 3.25 -5.82 10.02
C SER A 97 1.75 -5.76 9.75
N ILE A 98 1.22 -4.56 9.56
CA ILE A 98 -0.18 -4.29 9.29
C ILE A 98 -0.26 -3.42 8.04
N ILE A 99 -0.98 -3.90 7.02
CA ILE A 99 -1.06 -3.24 5.71
C ILE A 99 -2.50 -3.16 5.25
N LEU A 100 -2.92 -2.04 4.67
CA LEU A 100 -4.23 -1.91 4.03
C LEU A 100 -4.39 -2.91 2.88
N LYS A 101 -5.46 -3.69 2.88
CA LYS A 101 -5.83 -4.53 1.74
C LYS A 101 -6.36 -3.63 0.61
N PRO A 102 -5.80 -3.70 -0.61
CA PRO A 102 -6.15 -2.78 -1.70
C PRO A 102 -7.66 -2.75 -1.99
N LYS A 103 -8.20 -1.56 -2.25
CA LYS A 103 -9.62 -1.35 -2.65
C LYS A 103 -10.65 -1.86 -1.64
N THR A 104 -10.28 -2.03 -0.38
CA THR A 104 -11.23 -2.45 0.68
C THR A 104 -11.69 -1.30 1.57
N ALA A 105 -10.98 -0.17 1.55
CA ALA A 105 -11.32 0.96 2.39
C ALA A 105 -12.60 1.67 1.91
N ARG A 106 -13.42 2.09 2.87
CA ARG A 106 -14.55 2.99 2.68
C ARG A 106 -14.46 4.10 3.71
N SER A 107 -14.49 5.34 3.26
CA SER A 107 -14.30 6.50 4.12
C SER A 107 -15.49 7.46 4.03
N THR A 108 -15.85 8.05 5.17
CA THR A 108 -16.83 9.14 5.29
C THR A 108 -16.20 10.33 6.01
N TYR A 109 -16.73 11.53 5.79
CA TYR A 109 -16.23 12.75 6.40
C TYR A 109 -17.36 13.60 6.97
N ASP A 110 -17.31 13.86 8.28
CA ASP A 110 -18.15 14.85 8.95
C ASP A 110 -17.41 16.20 8.96
N GLN A 111 -17.82 17.11 8.08
CA GLN A 111 -17.20 18.43 7.95
C GLN A 111 -17.36 19.31 9.19
N ARG A 112 -18.44 19.14 9.96
CA ARG A 112 -18.69 19.96 11.17
C ARG A 112 -17.75 19.55 12.30
N LYS A 113 -17.55 18.24 12.45
CA LYS A 113 -16.66 17.68 13.49
C LYS A 113 -15.22 17.54 13.03
N ARG A 114 -14.95 17.68 11.73
CA ARG A 114 -13.66 17.38 11.07
C ARG A 114 -13.18 15.96 11.35
N ILE A 115 -14.12 15.01 11.30
CA ILE A 115 -13.85 13.60 11.56
C ILE A 115 -13.94 12.81 10.26
N ILE A 116 -12.86 12.14 9.92
CA ILE A 116 -12.81 11.12 8.88
C ILE A 116 -13.01 9.76 9.56
N GLN A 117 -14.00 8.99 9.12
CA GLN A 117 -14.22 7.61 9.56
C GLN A 117 -13.94 6.67 8.40
N SER A 118 -13.12 5.65 8.63
CA SER A 118 -12.75 4.67 7.62
C SER A 118 -12.96 3.27 8.13
N GLU A 119 -13.62 2.43 7.34
CA GLU A 119 -13.68 0.98 7.52
C GLU A 119 -12.84 0.31 6.44
N PHE A 120 -12.11 -0.75 6.77
CA PHE A 120 -11.18 -1.39 5.85
C PHE A 120 -10.89 -2.83 6.22
N LEU A 121 -10.28 -3.57 5.29
CA LEU A 121 -9.58 -4.82 5.62
C LEU A 121 -8.08 -4.56 5.63
N ALA A 122 -7.37 -5.18 6.56
CA ALA A 122 -5.92 -5.17 6.64
C ALA A 122 -5.36 -6.58 6.52
N THR A 123 -4.18 -6.68 5.93
CA THR A 123 -3.33 -7.86 5.97
C THR A 123 -2.35 -7.71 7.13
N VAL A 124 -2.36 -8.67 8.04
CA VAL A 124 -1.46 -8.75 9.19
C VAL A 124 -0.49 -9.91 8.99
N HIS A 125 0.80 -9.63 9.14
CA HIS A 125 1.87 -10.61 9.02
C HIS A 125 2.78 -10.55 10.24
N TYR A 126 3.26 -11.69 10.70
CA TYR A 126 4.30 -11.79 11.72
C TYR A 126 5.12 -13.07 11.49
N PRO A 127 6.46 -13.05 11.67
CA PRO A 127 7.36 -14.15 11.32
C PRO A 127 7.02 -15.52 11.93
N LEU A 128 6.35 -15.55 13.08
CA LEU A 128 5.94 -16.82 13.69
C LEU A 128 5.00 -17.63 12.80
N ILE A 129 4.11 -16.99 12.02
CA ILE A 129 3.22 -17.72 11.10
C ILE A 129 4.06 -18.52 10.09
N ASP A 130 5.11 -17.90 9.54
CA ASP A 130 5.99 -18.56 8.56
C ASP A 130 6.76 -19.72 9.18
N ARG A 131 7.13 -19.64 10.46
CA ARG A 131 7.77 -20.78 11.15
C ARG A 131 6.84 -21.99 11.26
N PHE A 132 5.54 -21.77 11.45
CA PHE A 132 4.57 -22.84 11.64
C PHE A 132 3.93 -23.33 10.33
N LYS A 133 3.79 -22.46 9.34
CA LYS A 133 3.07 -22.74 8.09
C LYS A 133 3.95 -22.69 6.84
N GLY A 134 5.02 -21.90 6.88
CA GLY A 134 5.89 -21.58 5.75
C GLY A 134 6.82 -22.72 5.32
N TYR A 135 7.04 -23.73 6.17
CA TYR A 135 7.83 -24.91 5.80
C TYR A 135 6.90 -26.02 5.28
N ILE A 136 6.78 -26.12 3.95
CA ILE A 136 6.34 -27.37 3.32
C ILE A 136 7.58 -28.25 3.23
N ASN A 137 7.73 -29.21 4.15
CA ASN A 137 8.75 -30.23 3.98
C ASN A 137 8.32 -31.13 2.81
N PRO A 138 9.05 -31.15 1.68
CA PRO A 138 8.77 -32.13 0.64
C PRO A 138 8.95 -33.53 1.23
N LYS A 139 8.10 -34.48 0.81
CA LYS A 139 8.34 -35.87 1.18
C LYS A 139 9.62 -36.34 0.50
N GLU A 140 10.26 -37.35 1.09
CA GLU A 140 11.47 -37.94 0.52
C GLU A 140 11.19 -38.41 -0.92
N GLY A 141 11.98 -37.90 -1.88
CA GLY A 141 11.80 -38.17 -3.31
C GLY A 141 10.85 -37.22 -4.06
N GLU A 142 10.14 -36.32 -3.38
CA GLU A 142 9.35 -35.26 -4.01
C GLU A 142 10.20 -33.99 -4.19
N ARG A 143 10.00 -33.29 -5.30
CA ARG A 143 10.61 -31.97 -5.53
C ARG A 143 9.95 -30.95 -4.61
N GLU A 144 10.72 -30.00 -4.09
CA GLU A 144 10.15 -28.80 -3.46
C GLU A 144 9.09 -28.20 -4.39
N LEU A 145 7.87 -28.06 -3.88
CA LEU A 145 6.82 -27.38 -4.61
C LEU A 145 7.23 -25.92 -4.76
N ASP A 146 7.15 -25.40 -5.99
CA ASP A 146 7.39 -24.00 -6.34
C ASP A 146 6.25 -23.09 -5.81
N GLU A 147 5.78 -23.34 -4.59
CA GLU A 147 4.61 -22.73 -3.96
C GLU A 147 5.01 -21.99 -2.69
N PHE A 148 5.43 -20.73 -2.87
CA PHE A 148 5.82 -19.84 -1.78
C PHE A 148 4.60 -19.08 -1.24
N ARG A 149 3.75 -19.74 -0.43
CA ARG A 149 2.60 -19.09 0.20
C ARG A 149 3.06 -18.13 1.29
N SER A 150 2.77 -16.84 1.12
CA SER A 150 2.79 -15.88 2.22
C SER A 150 1.62 -16.18 3.15
N TYR A 151 1.91 -16.50 4.41
CA TYR A 151 0.87 -16.74 5.39
C TYR A 151 0.56 -15.46 6.16
N THR A 152 -0.60 -14.90 5.90
CA THR A 152 -1.05 -13.65 6.50
C THR A 152 -2.48 -13.79 7.01
N GLU A 153 -2.82 -13.01 8.01
CA GLU A 153 -4.17 -12.96 8.58
C GLU A 153 -4.91 -11.73 8.05
N THR A 154 -6.20 -11.88 7.78
CA THR A 154 -7.05 -10.74 7.41
C THR A 154 -7.67 -10.17 8.67
N PHE A 155 -7.51 -8.88 8.91
CA PHE A 155 -8.16 -8.14 9.99
C PHE A 155 -9.23 -7.21 9.41
N SER A 156 -10.37 -7.11 10.08
CA SER A 156 -11.36 -6.05 9.83
C SER A 156 -11.03 -4.85 10.71
N GLY A 157 -10.95 -3.67 10.12
CA GLY A 157 -10.45 -2.47 10.78
C GLY A 157 -11.40 -1.28 10.67
N SER A 158 -11.34 -0.43 11.71
CA SER A 158 -11.93 0.90 11.72
C SER A 158 -10.90 1.92 12.18
N LEU A 159 -10.95 3.10 11.55
CA LEU A 159 -10.08 4.23 11.86
C LEU A 159 -10.92 5.50 11.94
N ILE A 160 -10.81 6.20 13.06
CA ILE A 160 -11.44 7.51 13.27
C ILE A 160 -10.32 8.54 13.38
N CYS A 161 -10.23 9.44 12.40
CA CYS A 161 -9.24 10.52 12.38
C CYS A 161 -9.96 11.86 12.59
N ALA A 162 -9.68 12.52 13.71
CA ALA A 162 -10.16 13.86 14.00
C ALA A 162 -9.05 14.87 13.71
N LEU A 163 -9.27 15.74 12.73
CA LEU A 163 -8.35 16.82 12.36
C LEU A 163 -8.63 18.06 13.20
N ASP A 164 -7.60 18.73 13.70
CA ASP A 164 -7.77 19.96 14.45
C ASP A 164 -8.16 21.16 13.57
N GLU A 165 -7.75 21.14 12.31
CA GLU A 165 -8.16 22.08 11.26
C GLU A 165 -8.37 21.37 9.91
N SER A 166 -9.13 22.02 9.02
CA SER A 166 -9.37 21.51 7.66
C SER A 166 -8.19 21.88 6.76
N PRO A 167 -7.72 20.99 5.87
CA PRO A 167 -6.70 21.33 4.87
C PRO A 167 -7.21 22.43 3.94
N LEU A 168 -6.32 23.34 3.57
CA LEU A 168 -6.57 24.30 2.51
C LEU A 168 -6.36 23.62 1.16
N MET A 169 -7.46 23.35 0.45
CA MET A 169 -7.41 22.68 -0.85
C MET A 169 -6.49 23.43 -1.83
N GLY A 170 -5.66 22.67 -2.56
CA GLY A 170 -4.71 23.23 -3.53
C GLY A 170 -3.43 23.81 -2.92
N LYS A 171 -3.27 23.80 -1.59
CA LYS A 171 -2.07 24.31 -0.91
C LYS A 171 -1.36 23.22 -0.13
N THR A 172 -0.09 22.99 -0.48
CA THR A 172 0.81 22.16 0.34
C THR A 172 1.07 22.87 1.67
N GLY A 173 1.07 22.13 2.77
CA GLY A 173 1.22 22.69 4.10
C GLY A 173 1.22 21.64 5.19
N LYS A 174 0.89 22.07 6.41
CA LYS A 174 0.74 21.21 7.57
C LYS A 174 -0.59 21.47 8.27
N ILE A 175 -1.18 20.43 8.82
CA ILE A 175 -2.26 20.48 9.81
C ILE A 175 -1.58 20.33 11.17
N LYS A 176 -1.89 21.23 12.10
CA LYS A 176 -1.25 21.28 13.42
C LYS A 176 -1.32 19.96 14.18
N ALA A 177 -2.46 19.27 14.18
CA ALA A 177 -2.60 17.98 14.85
C ALA A 177 -3.77 17.13 14.31
N ALA A 178 -3.66 15.81 14.48
CA ALA A 178 -4.82 14.94 14.46
C ALA A 178 -4.77 13.90 15.56
N THR A 179 -5.97 13.47 15.95
CA THR A 179 -6.16 12.30 16.80
C THR A 179 -6.67 11.16 15.94
N VAL A 180 -5.98 10.04 15.94
CA VAL A 180 -6.35 8.82 15.23
C VAL A 180 -6.67 7.73 16.24
N THR A 181 -7.89 7.21 16.20
CA THR A 181 -8.27 6.00 16.94
C THR A 181 -8.33 4.83 15.96
N ILE A 182 -7.60 3.76 16.22
CA ILE A 182 -7.59 2.54 15.41
C ILE A 182 -8.18 1.40 16.24
N LYS A 183 -9.03 0.59 15.62
CA LYS A 183 -9.48 -0.70 16.15
C LYS A 183 -9.52 -1.71 15.02
N MET A 184 -8.92 -2.87 15.24
CA MET A 184 -8.87 -3.96 14.28
C MET A 184 -9.06 -5.28 15.00
N GLU A 185 -9.78 -6.20 14.37
CA GLU A 185 -10.08 -7.54 14.88
C GLU A 185 -9.82 -8.57 13.78
N VAL A 186 -9.35 -9.75 14.16
CA VAL A 186 -9.11 -10.84 13.23
C VAL A 186 -10.43 -11.24 12.56
N LYS A 187 -10.38 -11.38 11.23
CA LYS A 187 -11.51 -11.79 10.39
C LYS A 187 -11.27 -13.15 9.77
N GLU A 188 -10.06 -13.37 9.25
CA GLU A 188 -9.61 -14.65 8.70
C GLU A 188 -8.25 -14.94 9.31
N ALA A 189 -8.20 -15.96 10.15
CA ALA A 189 -6.99 -16.33 10.88
C ALA A 189 -6.27 -17.50 10.22
N VAL A 190 -4.95 -17.55 10.41
CA VAL A 190 -4.10 -18.65 9.94
C VAL A 190 -3.47 -19.38 11.13
N LEU A 191 -2.88 -18.63 12.06
CA LEU A 191 -2.34 -19.15 13.32
C LEU A 191 -3.17 -18.66 14.51
N ASP A 192 -3.84 -17.51 14.35
CA ASP A 192 -4.76 -16.90 15.30
C ASP A 192 -4.06 -16.51 16.62
N GLU A 193 -2.78 -16.16 16.59
CA GLU A 193 -2.06 -15.75 17.81
C GLU A 193 -2.38 -14.31 18.21
N ILE A 194 -2.72 -13.47 17.24
CA ILE A 194 -3.13 -12.07 17.43
C ILE A 194 -4.62 -11.97 17.09
N LEU A 195 -5.43 -11.51 18.05
CA LEU A 195 -6.88 -11.47 17.92
C LEU A 195 -7.40 -10.06 17.62
N SER A 196 -6.78 -9.05 18.22
CA SER A 196 -7.17 -7.64 18.00
C SER A 196 -6.05 -6.65 18.28
N VAL A 197 -6.14 -5.48 17.66
CA VAL A 197 -5.24 -4.35 17.84
C VAL A 197 -6.07 -3.09 18.02
N SER A 198 -5.79 -2.29 19.05
CA SER A 198 -6.51 -1.04 19.27
C SER A 198 -5.65 0.02 19.96
N GLY A 199 -5.99 1.29 19.74
CA GLY A 199 -5.32 2.38 20.42
C GLY A 199 -5.66 3.74 19.84
N LYS A 200 -5.09 4.77 20.48
CA LYS A 200 -5.32 6.18 20.17
C LYS A 200 -3.97 6.87 20.02
N ILE A 201 -3.80 7.58 18.91
CA ILE A 201 -2.56 8.21 18.49
C ILE A 201 -2.84 9.70 18.32
N THR A 202 -2.03 10.56 18.93
CA THR A 202 -2.07 12.00 18.68
C THR A 202 -0.81 12.37 17.91
N VAL A 203 -0.98 12.89 16.70
CA VAL A 203 0.14 13.21 15.80
C VAL A 203 0.16 14.72 15.55
N PRO A 204 1.24 15.43 15.90
CA PRO A 204 1.42 16.83 15.51
C PRO A 204 1.95 16.95 14.08
N ASP A 205 1.80 18.12 13.47
CA ASP A 205 2.43 18.53 12.21
C ASP A 205 2.20 17.56 11.04
N ILE A 206 0.93 17.25 10.77
CA ILE A 206 0.53 16.33 9.71
C ILE A 206 0.73 16.99 8.36
N GLN A 207 1.41 16.30 7.46
CA GLN A 207 1.77 16.85 6.16
C GLN A 207 0.58 16.77 5.19
N VAL A 208 0.34 17.87 4.48
CA VAL A 208 -0.65 17.96 3.39
C VAL A 208 0.10 18.32 2.11
N VAL A 209 -0.09 17.55 1.03
CA VAL A 209 0.65 17.72 -0.23
C VAL A 209 -0.30 17.85 -1.42
N PHE A 210 -0.10 18.91 -2.20
CA PHE A 210 -0.78 19.21 -3.46
C PHE A 210 0.26 19.64 -4.51
N PRO A 211 0.30 19.06 -5.74
CA PRO A 211 -0.44 17.87 -6.19
C PRO A 211 0.01 16.60 -5.44
N PRO A 212 -0.68 15.44 -5.57
CA PRO A 212 -0.37 14.26 -4.77
C PRO A 212 0.90 13.57 -5.29
N PHE A 213 2.06 13.97 -4.77
CA PHE A 213 3.32 13.25 -4.99
C PHE A 213 3.84 12.68 -3.68
N TYR A 214 4.30 11.43 -3.73
CA TYR A 214 4.89 10.74 -2.59
C TYR A 214 6.20 10.08 -3.03
N PHE A 215 7.31 10.41 -2.36
CA PHE A 215 8.61 9.83 -2.68
C PHE A 215 8.66 8.37 -2.17
N LYS A 216 8.53 7.43 -3.10
CA LYS A 216 8.76 6.01 -2.85
C LYS A 216 10.17 5.65 -3.32
N LYS A 217 11.02 5.14 -2.43
CA LYS A 217 12.35 4.61 -2.79
C LYS A 217 12.15 3.32 -3.57
N VAL A 218 12.49 3.30 -4.85
CA VAL A 218 12.33 2.10 -5.69
C VAL A 218 13.64 1.30 -5.67
N ILE A 219 13.56 0.04 -5.26
CA ILE A 219 14.63 -0.95 -5.41
C ILE A 219 14.44 -1.63 -6.77
N ASN A 220 15.45 -1.55 -7.62
CA ASN A 220 15.51 -2.31 -8.86
C ASN A 220 16.07 -3.71 -8.56
N ILE A 221 15.35 -4.75 -8.94
CA ILE A 221 15.74 -6.15 -8.77
C ILE A 221 15.98 -6.74 -10.15
N GLN A 222 17.21 -7.18 -10.42
CA GLN A 222 17.60 -7.89 -11.63
C GLN A 222 17.65 -9.40 -11.35
N PRO A 223 16.73 -10.20 -11.88
CA PRO A 223 16.80 -11.66 -11.78
C PRO A 223 17.92 -12.16 -12.69
N VAL A 224 18.76 -13.05 -12.17
CA VAL A 224 19.78 -13.73 -12.97
C VAL A 224 19.58 -15.23 -12.80
N PHE A 225 19.32 -15.92 -13.90
CA PHE A 225 19.11 -17.37 -13.93
C PHE A 225 20.25 -18.06 -14.66
N VAL A 226 20.63 -19.24 -14.18
CA VAL A 226 21.66 -20.07 -14.81
C VAL A 226 20.99 -21.10 -15.72
N ARG A 227 21.47 -21.17 -16.95
CA ARG A 227 21.18 -22.28 -17.87
C ARG A 227 22.28 -23.32 -17.73
N TYR A 228 21.89 -24.58 -17.54
CA TYR A 228 22.83 -25.69 -17.49
C TYR A 228 22.33 -26.85 -18.36
N THR A 229 23.25 -27.55 -19.00
CA THR A 229 22.97 -28.79 -19.73
C THR A 229 23.61 -29.92 -18.94
N PRO A 230 22.85 -30.77 -18.24
CA PRO A 230 23.44 -31.87 -17.48
C PRO A 230 24.04 -32.94 -18.39
N ASP A 231 25.26 -33.40 -18.07
CA ASP A 231 26.02 -34.39 -18.86
C ASP A 231 25.38 -35.78 -18.86
N THR A 232 24.62 -36.09 -17.80
CA THR A 232 23.76 -37.28 -17.68
C THR A 232 22.44 -36.82 -17.07
N GLY A 233 21.38 -36.78 -17.85
CA GLY A 233 20.14 -36.09 -17.48
C GLY A 233 19.12 -36.95 -16.76
N CYS A 234 18.33 -36.35 -15.85
CA CYS A 234 17.01 -36.84 -15.43
C CYS A 234 15.93 -36.70 -16.55
N PHE A 235 16.28 -36.08 -17.69
CA PHE A 235 15.40 -35.80 -18.84
C PHE A 235 16.06 -36.11 -20.21
N GLY A 236 17.10 -36.94 -20.27
CA GLY A 236 17.72 -37.34 -21.53
C GLY A 236 18.55 -36.26 -22.23
N GLY A 237 19.77 -36.02 -21.72
CA GLY A 237 21.00 -35.71 -22.47
C GLY A 237 21.09 -34.63 -23.58
N THR A 238 20.07 -33.83 -23.87
CA THR A 238 20.14 -32.83 -24.98
C THR A 238 19.42 -31.50 -24.71
N THR A 239 18.61 -31.41 -23.65
CA THR A 239 17.82 -30.22 -23.33
C THR A 239 18.54 -29.34 -22.31
N THR A 240 18.77 -28.07 -22.66
CA THR A 240 19.24 -27.05 -21.71
C THR A 240 18.16 -26.81 -20.64
N ALA A 241 18.44 -27.25 -19.42
CA ALA A 241 17.58 -26.95 -18.28
C ALA A 241 17.76 -25.46 -17.91
N THR A 242 16.64 -24.74 -17.87
CA THR A 242 16.61 -23.33 -17.50
C THR A 242 16.08 -23.22 -16.07
N THR A 243 16.87 -22.64 -15.17
CA THR A 243 16.40 -22.30 -13.81
C THR A 243 15.48 -21.09 -13.83
N GLY A 244 14.68 -20.90 -12.77
CA GLY A 244 13.80 -19.71 -12.64
C GLY A 244 12.34 -19.89 -13.04
N GLY A 245 11.84 -21.13 -13.19
CA GLY A 245 10.41 -21.38 -13.48
C GLY A 245 9.46 -20.76 -12.44
N SER A 246 9.87 -20.67 -11.18
CA SER A 246 9.14 -20.10 -10.05
C SER A 246 9.25 -18.58 -9.93
N TYR A 247 9.95 -17.91 -10.85
CA TYR A 247 10.28 -16.49 -10.73
C TYR A 247 9.05 -15.58 -10.63
N ASN A 248 8.04 -15.80 -11.47
CA ASN A 248 6.84 -14.96 -11.43
C ASN A 248 6.13 -15.08 -10.09
N THR A 249 6.01 -16.30 -9.55
CA THR A 249 5.43 -16.55 -8.23
C THR A 249 6.25 -15.85 -7.13
N LEU A 250 7.58 -15.97 -7.16
CA LEU A 250 8.48 -15.30 -6.20
C LEU A 250 8.37 -13.77 -6.29
N LYS A 251 8.30 -13.22 -7.51
CA LYS A 251 8.13 -11.79 -7.77
C LYS A 251 6.83 -11.28 -7.15
N ASP A 252 5.72 -11.93 -7.45
CA ASP A 252 4.40 -11.49 -6.98
C ASP A 252 4.29 -11.57 -5.45
N LYS A 253 4.86 -12.62 -4.86
CA LYS A 253 4.94 -12.79 -3.40
C LYS A 253 5.89 -11.81 -2.74
N ALA A 254 7.02 -11.49 -3.38
CA ALA A 254 7.91 -10.45 -2.89
C ALA A 254 7.24 -9.07 -2.93
N ILE A 255 6.42 -8.77 -3.94
CA ILE A 255 5.64 -7.53 -3.97
C ILE A 255 4.64 -7.50 -2.81
N GLU A 256 3.90 -8.59 -2.60
CA GLU A 256 2.95 -8.73 -1.48
C GLU A 256 3.64 -8.49 -0.12
N MET A 257 4.84 -9.06 0.05
CA MET A 257 5.58 -8.97 1.30
C MET A 257 6.34 -7.66 1.48
N TRP A 258 6.96 -7.07 0.45
CA TRP A 258 8.00 -6.05 0.63
C TRP A 258 7.69 -4.69 0.00
N ASN A 259 6.64 -4.58 -0.81
CA ASN A 259 6.24 -3.32 -1.45
C ASN A 259 5.52 -2.37 -0.47
N ARG A 260 6.21 -1.96 0.61
CA ARG A 260 5.67 -1.29 1.81
C ARG A 260 6.07 0.20 1.88
N CYS A 261 5.23 1.04 2.51
CA CYS A 261 5.25 2.51 2.78
C CYS A 261 6.24 3.45 2.09
N CYS A 262 7.50 3.09 1.90
CA CYS A 262 8.51 3.94 1.25
C CYS A 262 9.43 3.15 0.31
N LEU A 263 9.12 1.88 0.05
CA LEU A 263 9.90 0.92 -0.70
C LEU A 263 9.04 0.34 -1.83
N GLY A 264 9.42 0.68 -3.06
CA GLY A 264 8.87 0.08 -4.28
C GLY A 264 9.79 -1.02 -4.75
N LEU A 265 9.24 -2.14 -5.20
CA LEU A 265 10.03 -3.13 -5.93
C LEU A 265 9.78 -2.95 -7.42
N ASN A 266 10.83 -2.69 -8.18
CA ASN A 266 10.81 -2.70 -9.63
C ASN A 266 11.63 -3.89 -10.11
N PHE A 267 10.97 -4.87 -10.72
CA PHE A 267 11.61 -6.07 -11.22
C PHE A 267 11.97 -5.89 -12.69
N LEU A 268 13.26 -5.93 -12.99
CA LEU A 268 13.78 -5.85 -14.36
C LEU A 268 13.59 -7.20 -15.08
N PRO A 269 13.57 -7.22 -16.42
CA PRO A 269 13.48 -8.46 -17.19
C PRO A 269 14.60 -9.44 -16.81
N PRO A 270 14.32 -10.74 -16.62
CA PRO A 270 15.34 -11.72 -16.26
C PRO A 270 16.50 -11.81 -17.25
N THR A 271 17.71 -11.97 -16.73
CA THR A 271 18.91 -12.29 -17.52
C THR A 271 19.25 -13.76 -17.37
N TYR A 272 19.51 -14.45 -18.48
CA TYR A 272 19.96 -15.83 -18.46
C TYR A 272 21.44 -15.91 -18.76
N TYR A 273 22.21 -16.43 -17.82
CA TYR A 273 23.63 -16.72 -18.02
C TYR A 273 23.79 -18.17 -18.44
N ASN A 274 24.47 -18.39 -19.56
CA ASN A 274 24.93 -19.73 -19.95
C ASN A 274 26.14 -20.05 -19.09
N GLY A 275 26.04 -21.02 -18.19
CA GLY A 275 27.22 -21.51 -17.48
C GLY A 275 28.22 -22.04 -18.50
N GLN A 276 29.29 -21.28 -18.79
CA GLN A 276 30.41 -21.84 -19.53
C GLN A 276 31.01 -22.93 -18.65
N ARG A 277 31.11 -24.16 -19.20
CA ARG A 277 31.99 -25.18 -18.63
C ARG A 277 33.39 -24.57 -18.56
N ASN A 278 33.93 -24.42 -17.35
CA ASN A 278 35.38 -24.52 -17.19
C ASN A 278 35.75 -26.00 -17.41
N SER A 279 35.71 -26.43 -18.66
CA SER A 279 36.36 -27.65 -19.10
C SER A 279 37.77 -27.29 -19.52
N ASP A 280 38.62 -27.02 -18.54
CA ASP A 280 40.09 -26.90 -18.65
C ASP A 280 40.61 -26.85 -17.19
N LYS A 281 41.46 -27.73 -16.66
CA LYS A 281 42.51 -28.55 -17.27
C LYS A 281 42.67 -29.86 -16.49
N LYS A 282 42.83 -30.97 -17.23
CA LYS A 282 43.55 -32.17 -16.77
C LYS A 282 45.02 -31.85 -16.57
#